data_AF-A0A949FBZ5-F1
#
_entry.id   AF-A0A949FBZ5-F1
#
_cell.length_a   1.000
_cell.length_b   1.000
_cell.length_c   1.000
_cell.angle_alpha   90.00
_cell.angle_beta   90.00
_cell.angle_gamma   90.00
#
_symmetry.space_group_name_H-M   'P 1'
#
loop_
_entity.id
_entity.type
_entity.pdbx_description
1 polymer ?
#
loop_
_entity_poly.entity_id
_entity_poly.type
_entity_poly.pdbx_seq_one_letter_code
_entity_poly.pdbx_strand_id
1 'polypeptide(L)'
;MKGLKFKVIVAFFLVLWCSGGLVANAEEEELSPKAFIMRAWEAWGAKDFEKTFYYTERCIERYSEKAKEEQAFLEAFPSTEVMELYEALNAVGTSFFIQGEAFLSQGKTDEAITVFKTVIEEYGYAQNWDP
;
A
#
# COMPACT_ATOMS: atom_id res chain seq x y z
N MET A 1 69.64 7.30 -31.18
CA MET A 1 69.62 8.56 -30.41
C MET A 1 68.66 9.54 -31.07
N LYS A 2 67.97 10.34 -30.24
CA LYS A 2 67.02 11.43 -30.54
C LYS A 2 65.56 11.00 -30.67
N GLY A 3 64.92 10.97 -29.50
CA GLY A 3 63.50 10.75 -29.30
C GLY A 3 62.65 11.91 -29.78
N LEU A 4 61.47 11.54 -30.25
CA LEU A 4 60.37 12.39 -30.66
C LEU A 4 59.68 12.94 -29.40
N LYS A 5 59.72 14.26 -29.22
CA LYS A 5 58.99 14.95 -28.14
C LYS A 5 57.57 15.23 -28.61
N PHE A 6 56.58 14.61 -27.97
CA PHE A 6 55.18 15.02 -28.11
C PHE A 6 54.67 15.43 -26.71
N LYS A 7 54.48 16.73 -26.52
CA LYS A 7 53.70 17.31 -25.43
C LYS A 7 52.62 18.16 -26.08
N VAL A 8 51.37 17.91 -25.71
CA VAL A 8 50.21 18.82 -25.51
C VAL A 8 49.00 17.86 -25.44
N ILE A 9 48.70 17.31 -24.27
CA ILE A 9 47.63 17.77 -23.35
C ILE A 9 46.32 18.04 -24.10
N VAL A 10 45.49 17.00 -24.23
CA VAL A 10 44.05 17.12 -24.42
C VAL A 10 43.42 16.71 -23.09
N ALA A 11 43.19 17.70 -22.21
CA ALA A 11 42.39 17.49 -21.02
C ALA A 11 40.92 17.42 -21.46
N PHE A 12 40.40 16.21 -21.58
CA PHE A 12 38.98 15.94 -21.73
C PHE A 12 38.28 16.42 -20.45
N PHE A 13 37.56 17.54 -20.53
CA PHE A 13 36.55 17.88 -19.54
C PHE A 13 35.43 16.84 -19.64
N LEU A 14 35.53 15.76 -18.85
CA LEU A 14 34.39 14.92 -18.52
C LEU A 14 33.46 15.76 -17.67
N VAL A 15 32.54 16.46 -18.33
CA VAL A 15 31.29 16.91 -17.73
C VAL A 15 30.56 15.64 -17.32
N LEU A 16 30.74 15.25 -16.06
CA LEU A 16 29.92 14.27 -15.37
C LEU A 16 28.54 14.92 -15.17
N TRP A 17 27.79 14.96 -16.26
CA TRP A 17 26.38 15.27 -16.27
C TRP A 17 25.64 14.01 -15.80
N CYS A 18 25.68 13.76 -14.49
CA CYS A 18 24.66 12.94 -13.84
C CYS A 18 23.38 13.77 -13.77
N SER A 19 22.73 13.98 -14.90
CA SER A 19 21.36 14.51 -14.91
C SER A 19 20.46 13.48 -15.55
N GLY A 20 19.48 13.06 -14.78
CA GLY A 20 18.43 12.17 -15.22
C GLY A 20 18.76 10.72 -14.92
N GLY A 21 18.85 10.38 -13.63
CA GLY A 21 18.25 9.11 -13.25
C GLY A 21 16.84 9.10 -13.84
N LEU A 22 16.53 8.07 -14.63
CA LEU A 22 15.17 7.79 -15.06
C LEU A 22 14.30 7.83 -13.80
N VAL A 23 13.57 8.93 -13.61
CA VAL A 23 12.34 8.85 -12.85
C VAL A 23 11.42 8.09 -13.78
N ALA A 24 11.49 6.75 -13.69
CA ALA A 24 10.36 5.94 -14.07
C ALA A 24 9.23 6.44 -13.18
N ASN A 25 8.38 7.32 -13.72
CA ASN A 25 7.05 7.50 -13.19
C ASN A 25 6.41 6.12 -13.36
N ALA A 26 6.55 5.27 -12.32
CA ALA A 26 5.65 4.16 -12.14
C ALA A 26 4.28 4.82 -12.03
N GLU A 27 3.49 4.69 -13.08
CA GLU A 27 2.08 5.05 -13.06
C GLU A 27 1.49 4.30 -11.86
N GLU A 28 1.06 5.05 -10.84
CA GLU A 28 0.50 4.48 -9.63
C GLU A 28 -0.74 3.68 -10.05
N GLU A 29 -0.72 2.36 -9.80
CA GLU A 29 -1.78 1.45 -10.23
C GLU A 29 -3.12 1.93 -9.64
N GLU A 30 -4.01 2.48 -10.48
CA GLU A 30 -5.34 2.91 -10.04
C GLU A 30 -6.21 1.68 -9.83
N LEU A 31 -6.15 1.14 -8.61
CA LEU A 31 -6.88 -0.04 -8.20
C LEU A 31 -8.22 0.32 -7.55
N SER A 32 -9.23 -0.51 -7.81
CA SER A 32 -10.48 -0.46 -7.06
C SER A 32 -10.26 -0.90 -5.60
N PRO A 33 -11.18 -0.57 -4.67
CA PRO A 33 -11.08 -1.03 -3.28
C PRO A 33 -10.87 -2.55 -3.18
N LYS A 34 -11.65 -3.32 -3.96
CA LYS A 34 -11.54 -4.78 -4.03
C LYS A 34 -10.20 -5.28 -4.57
N ALA A 35 -9.64 -4.60 -5.57
CA ALA A 35 -8.36 -5.01 -6.13
C ALA A 35 -7.20 -4.77 -5.15
N PHE A 36 -7.23 -3.68 -4.37
CA PHE A 36 -6.24 -3.45 -3.30
C PHE A 36 -6.23 -4.58 -2.27
N ILE A 37 -7.39 -4.95 -1.74
CA ILE A 37 -7.48 -6.02 -0.72
C ILE A 37 -7.10 -7.39 -1.26
N MET A 38 -7.40 -7.70 -2.53
CA MET A 38 -6.90 -8.93 -3.17
C MET A 38 -5.36 -8.98 -3.19
N ARG A 39 -4.70 -7.90 -3.62
CA ARG A 39 -3.23 -7.81 -3.65
C ARG A 39 -2.63 -7.83 -2.24
N ALA A 40 -3.29 -7.23 -1.26
CA ALA A 40 -2.88 -7.25 0.13
C ALA A 40 -2.91 -8.67 0.72
N TRP A 41 -3.99 -9.42 0.47
CA TRP A 41 -4.11 -10.82 0.89
C TRP A 41 -3.06 -11.72 0.25
N GLU A 42 -2.86 -11.59 -1.07
CA GLU A 42 -1.81 -12.32 -1.80
C GLU A 42 -0.42 -12.05 -1.19
N ALA A 43 -0.09 -10.78 -0.95
CA ALA A 43 1.19 -10.39 -0.35
C ALA A 43 1.35 -10.93 1.08
N TRP A 44 0.31 -10.81 1.92
CA TRP A 44 0.35 -11.31 3.30
C TRP A 44 0.52 -12.83 3.36
N GLY A 45 -0.22 -13.57 2.52
CA GLY A 45 -0.08 -15.03 2.40
C GLY A 45 1.31 -15.45 1.95
N ALA A 46 1.97 -14.65 1.11
CA ALA A 46 3.37 -14.84 0.70
C ALA A 46 4.40 -14.38 1.75
N LYS A 47 3.94 -13.80 2.88
CA LYS A 47 4.78 -13.12 3.90
C LYS A 47 5.61 -11.97 3.33
N ASP A 48 5.16 -11.36 2.23
CA ASP A 48 5.74 -10.16 1.65
C ASP A 48 5.17 -8.93 2.37
N PHE A 49 5.64 -8.71 3.61
CA PHE A 49 5.09 -7.67 4.48
C PHE A 49 5.24 -6.26 3.91
N GLU A 50 6.30 -6.00 3.14
CA GLU A 50 6.49 -4.71 2.47
C GLU A 50 5.32 -4.43 1.51
N LYS A 51 4.97 -5.41 0.66
CA LYS A 51 3.81 -5.26 -0.22
C LYS A 51 2.49 -5.30 0.53
N THR A 52 2.38 -6.08 1.61
CA THR A 52 1.18 -6.07 2.46
C THR A 52 0.89 -4.67 2.98
N PHE A 53 1.88 -4.00 3.57
CA PHE A 53 1.70 -2.63 4.05
C PHE A 53 1.48 -1.66 2.90
N TYR A 54 2.21 -1.79 1.79
CA TYR A 54 2.02 -0.95 0.61
C TYR A 54 0.55 -0.96 0.11
N TYR A 55 -0.02 -2.13 -0.16
CA TYR A 55 -1.37 -2.22 -0.72
C TYR A 55 -2.45 -1.79 0.29
N THR A 56 -2.29 -2.15 1.57
CA THR A 56 -3.24 -1.75 2.61
C THR A 56 -3.20 -0.23 2.86
N GLU A 57 -2.01 0.38 2.93
CA GLU A 57 -1.85 1.83 3.11
C GLU A 57 -2.44 2.61 1.94
N ARG A 58 -2.20 2.17 0.70
CA ARG A 58 -2.79 2.84 -0.48
C ARG A 58 -4.32 2.73 -0.50
N CYS A 59 -4.88 1.59 -0.09
CA CYS A 59 -6.33 1.43 0.07
C CYS A 59 -6.89 2.41 1.10
N ILE A 60 -6.27 2.46 2.30
CA ILE A 60 -6.68 3.33 3.40
C ILE A 60 -6.58 4.80 2.98
N GLU A 61 -5.47 5.21 2.39
CA GLU A 61 -5.25 6.58 1.93
C GLU A 61 -6.31 7.04 0.93
N ARG A 62 -6.66 6.17 -0.03
CA ARG A 62 -7.58 6.54 -1.11
C ARG A 62 -9.05 6.47 -0.71
N TYR A 63 -9.42 5.55 0.18
CA TYR A 63 -10.81 5.19 0.43
C TYR A 63 -11.31 5.43 1.86
N SER A 64 -10.46 5.86 2.80
CA SER A 64 -10.87 6.06 4.20
C SER A 64 -11.98 7.09 4.40
N GLU A 65 -11.96 8.20 3.67
CA GLU A 65 -13.04 9.20 3.68
C GLU A 65 -14.37 8.56 3.27
N LYS A 66 -14.38 7.85 2.13
CA LYS A 66 -15.58 7.18 1.62
C LYS A 66 -16.07 6.07 2.56
N ALA A 67 -15.14 5.30 3.12
CA ALA A 67 -15.44 4.26 4.11
C ALA A 67 -16.11 4.83 5.37
N LYS A 68 -15.68 6.02 5.83
CA LYS A 68 -16.30 6.71 6.98
C LYS A 68 -17.70 7.19 6.66
N GLU A 69 -17.95 7.68 5.44
CA GLU A 69 -19.31 8.00 5.00
C GLU A 69 -20.20 6.74 5.01
N GLU A 70 -19.73 5.65 4.41
CA GLU A 70 -20.43 4.37 4.34
C GLU A 70 -20.74 3.79 5.73
N GLN A 71 -19.77 3.81 6.64
CA GLN A 71 -19.96 3.42 8.04
C GLN A 71 -21.05 4.27 8.73
N ALA A 72 -21.06 5.59 8.49
CA ALA A 72 -22.02 6.50 9.12
C ALA A 72 -23.47 6.30 8.63
N PHE A 73 -23.67 5.69 7.46
CA PHE A 73 -25.01 5.33 6.96
C PHE A 73 -25.59 4.06 7.60
N LEU A 74 -24.78 3.31 8.35
CA LEU A 74 -25.16 2.03 8.93
C LEU A 74 -25.41 2.16 10.43
N GLU A 75 -26.49 1.56 10.91
CA GLU A 75 -26.78 1.39 12.35
C GLU A 75 -26.64 -0.08 12.79
N ALA A 76 -26.45 -0.98 11.84
CA ALA A 76 -26.29 -2.41 12.02
C ALA A 76 -25.54 -2.99 10.81
N PHE A 77 -25.10 -4.24 10.92
CA PHE A 77 -24.50 -4.94 9.79
C PHE A 77 -25.49 -5.04 8.62
N PRO A 78 -25.11 -4.58 7.41
CA PRO A 78 -25.94 -4.78 6.22
C PRO A 78 -26.07 -6.27 5.89
N SER A 79 -27.17 -6.66 5.25
CA SER A 79 -27.34 -8.03 4.77
C SER A 79 -26.33 -8.35 3.67
N THR A 80 -26.03 -9.63 3.47
CA THR A 80 -25.10 -10.09 2.43
C THR A 80 -25.54 -9.72 1.02
N GLU A 81 -26.83 -9.49 0.78
CA GLU A 81 -27.37 -9.08 -0.52
C GLU A 81 -26.97 -7.66 -0.91
N VAL A 82 -26.66 -6.80 0.07
CA VAL A 82 -26.33 -5.38 -0.16
C VAL A 82 -24.95 -5.00 0.35
N MET A 83 -24.17 -5.96 0.86
CA MET A 83 -22.84 -5.68 1.40
C MET A 83 -21.89 -5.05 0.37
N GLU A 84 -22.06 -5.39 -0.92
CA GLU A 84 -21.24 -4.83 -2.01
C GLU A 84 -21.46 -3.33 -2.23
N LEU A 85 -22.54 -2.75 -1.70
CA LEU A 85 -22.78 -1.30 -1.74
C LEU A 85 -21.84 -0.52 -0.82
N TYR A 86 -21.16 -1.20 0.11
CA TYR A 86 -20.26 -0.62 1.10
C TYR A 86 -18.80 -1.04 0.84
N GLU A 87 -18.40 -0.99 -0.44
CA GLU A 87 -17.10 -1.53 -0.89
C GLU A 87 -15.90 -0.81 -0.26
N ALA A 88 -15.98 0.50 -0.03
CA ALA A 88 -14.89 1.26 0.58
C ALA A 88 -14.74 0.91 2.05
N LEU A 89 -15.85 0.85 2.78
CA LEU A 89 -15.90 0.40 4.18
C LEU A 89 -15.30 -0.99 4.32
N ASN A 90 -15.78 -1.94 3.50
CA ASN A 90 -15.32 -3.32 3.54
C ASN A 90 -13.82 -3.41 3.22
N ALA A 91 -13.34 -2.68 2.21
CA ALA A 91 -11.94 -2.70 1.82
C ALA A 91 -11.01 -2.06 2.86
N VAL A 92 -11.38 -0.90 3.42
CA VAL A 92 -10.56 -0.19 4.43
C VAL A 92 -10.53 -0.97 5.74
N GLY A 93 -11.68 -1.49 6.20
CA GLY A 93 -11.75 -2.34 7.38
C GLY A 93 -10.90 -3.61 7.22
N THR A 94 -10.99 -4.27 6.06
CA THR A 94 -10.14 -5.44 5.73
C THR A 94 -8.66 -5.05 5.66
N SER A 95 -8.32 -3.86 5.15
CA SER A 95 -6.93 -3.41 5.06
C SER A 95 -6.28 -3.28 6.43
N PHE A 96 -6.96 -2.65 7.39
CA PHE A 96 -6.49 -2.59 8.79
C PHE A 96 -6.43 -3.98 9.44
N PHE A 97 -7.38 -4.86 9.14
CA PHE A 97 -7.34 -6.25 9.61
C PHE A 97 -6.09 -6.98 9.12
N ILE A 98 -5.79 -6.92 7.81
CA ILE A 98 -4.58 -7.51 7.22
C ILE A 98 -3.31 -6.91 7.83
N GLN A 99 -3.27 -5.60 8.09
CA GLN A 99 -2.14 -4.98 8.80
C GLN A 99 -1.97 -5.56 10.21
N GLY A 100 -3.07 -5.77 10.94
CA GLY A 100 -3.05 -6.39 12.27
C GLY A 100 -2.49 -7.81 12.23
N GLU A 101 -2.96 -8.62 11.29
CA GLU A 101 -2.44 -9.97 11.06
C GLU A 101 -0.95 -9.96 10.66
N ALA A 102 -0.54 -9.00 9.82
CA ALA A 102 0.87 -8.81 9.45
C ALA A 102 1.73 -8.44 10.67
N PHE A 103 1.26 -7.55 11.55
CA PHE A 103 1.95 -7.20 12.79
C PHE A 103 2.02 -8.38 13.76
N LEU A 104 0.91 -9.10 13.98
CA LEU A 104 0.89 -10.29 14.82
C LEU A 104 1.89 -11.35 14.34
N SER A 105 1.93 -11.60 13.03
CA SER A 105 2.86 -12.58 12.43
C SER A 105 4.34 -12.23 12.62
N GLN A 106 4.64 -10.94 12.86
CA GLN A 106 5.98 -10.43 13.16
C GLN A 106 6.25 -10.31 14.67
N GLY A 107 5.33 -10.71 15.54
CA GLY A 107 5.45 -10.58 17.00
C GLY A 107 5.24 -9.15 17.51
N LYS A 108 4.71 -8.25 16.68
CA LYS A 108 4.43 -6.84 16.99
C LYS A 108 3.02 -6.67 17.56
N THR A 109 2.84 -7.19 18.78
CA THR A 109 1.50 -7.32 19.39
C THR A 109 0.83 -5.97 19.68
N ASP A 110 1.58 -4.97 20.11
CA ASP A 110 1.01 -3.66 20.47
C ASP A 110 0.51 -2.91 19.22
N GLU A 111 1.28 -2.98 18.12
CA GLU A 111 0.89 -2.44 16.83
C GLU A 111 -0.35 -3.14 16.28
N ALA A 112 -0.41 -4.48 16.38
CA ALA A 112 -1.59 -5.24 16.00
C ALA A 112 -2.85 -4.83 16.79
N ILE A 113 -2.73 -4.72 18.12
CA ILE A 113 -3.84 -4.27 18.97
C ILE A 113 -4.33 -2.89 18.53
N THR A 114 -3.39 -2.00 18.21
CA THR A 114 -3.73 -0.63 17.78
C THR A 114 -4.57 -0.65 16.50
N VAL A 115 -4.14 -1.37 15.47
CA VAL A 115 -4.89 -1.40 14.19
C VAL A 115 -6.20 -2.18 14.30
N PHE A 116 -6.28 -3.25 15.09
CA PHE A 116 -7.54 -3.96 15.32
C PHE A 116 -8.57 -3.09 16.05
N LYS A 117 -8.12 -2.25 17.00
CA LYS A 117 -9.01 -1.26 17.62
C LYS A 117 -9.55 -0.27 16.62
N THR A 118 -8.73 0.21 15.67
CA THR A 118 -9.20 1.06 14.59
C THR A 118 -10.32 0.41 13.79
N VAL A 119 -10.23 -0.89 13.48
CA VAL A 119 -11.34 -1.61 12.80
C VAL A 119 -12.62 -1.55 13.65
N ILE A 120 -12.52 -1.89 14.94
CA ILE A 120 -13.68 -1.95 15.84
C ILE A 120 -14.32 -0.57 16.04
N GLU A 121 -13.50 0.46 16.21
CA GLU A 121 -13.94 1.80 16.59
C GLU A 121 -14.38 2.65 15.38
N GLU A 122 -13.72 2.50 14.23
CA GLU A 122 -13.97 3.35 13.05
C GLU A 122 -14.67 2.64 11.89
N TYR A 123 -14.56 1.31 11.80
CA TYR A 123 -15.03 0.52 10.64
C TYR A 123 -15.82 -0.73 11.05
N GLY A 124 -16.54 -0.64 12.18
CA GLY A 124 -17.12 -1.80 12.86
C GLY A 124 -18.20 -2.56 12.09
N TYR A 125 -18.75 -2.00 11.00
CA TYR A 125 -19.70 -2.70 10.12
C TYR A 125 -19.07 -3.26 8.84
N ALA A 126 -17.75 -3.14 8.67
CA ALA A 126 -17.03 -3.74 7.56
C ALA A 126 -17.26 -5.26 7.52
N GLN A 127 -17.61 -5.76 6.35
CA GLN A 127 -17.83 -7.18 6.08
C GLN A 127 -17.13 -7.54 4.78
N ASN A 128 -16.25 -8.51 4.84
CA ASN A 128 -15.63 -9.04 3.65
C ASN A 128 -15.48 -10.55 3.78
N TRP A 129 -15.51 -11.24 2.64
CA TRP A 129 -15.24 -12.67 2.59
C TRP A 129 -13.81 -12.83 2.13
N ASP A 130 -13.01 -13.51 2.93
CA ASP A 130 -11.66 -13.88 2.52
C ASP A 130 -11.76 -14.68 1.20
N PRO A 131 -10.95 -14.34 0.19
CA PRO A 131 -11.00 -14.99 -1.12
C PRO A 131 -10.55 -16.46 -1.11
#